data_AF-A0A7C7K2U9-F1
#
_entry.id   AF-A0A7C7K2U9-F1
#
_cell.length_a   1.000
_cell.length_b   1.000
_cell.length_c   1.000
_cell.angle_alpha   90.00
_cell.angle_beta   90.00
_cell.angle_gamma   90.00
#
_symmetry.space_group_name_H-M   'P 1'
#
loop_
_entity.id
_entity.type
_entity.pdbx_description
1 polymer ?
#
loop_
_entity_poly.entity_id
_entity_poly.type
_entity_poly.pdbx_seq_one_letter_code
_entity_poly.pdbx_strand_id
1 'polypeptide(L)' 'MNSVEKQKNVFGEEIETCCESPITGFFRDGFCHTDDTDEGVHTICVSMTKDFLEFSKSKGN' A
#
# COMPACT_ATOMS: atom_id res chain seq x y z
N MET A 1 -7.88 10.87 23.40
CA MET A 1 -8.00 10.57 21.96
C MET A 1 -6.60 10.21 21.52
N ASN A 2 -6.30 8.91 21.39
CA ASN A 2 -4.99 8.48 20.91
C ASN A 2 -4.90 8.87 19.45
N SER A 3 -4.03 9.84 19.16
CA SER A 3 -3.64 10.18 17.80
C SER A 3 -3.09 8.91 17.16
N VAL A 4 -3.84 8.27 16.24
CA VAL A 4 -3.24 7.28 15.34
C VAL A 4 -2.13 8.04 14.62
N GLU A 5 -0.89 7.61 14.80
CA GLU A 5 0.25 8.33 14.29
C GLU A 5 0.14 8.41 12.76
N LYS A 6 0.11 9.65 12.25
CA LYS A 6 0.10 10.01 10.82
C LYS A 6 1.23 9.29 10.07
N GLN A 7 1.03 8.14 9.42
CA GLN A 7 2.10 7.54 8.61
C GLN A 7 2.48 8.49 7.47
N LYS A 8 3.78 8.50 7.12
CA LYS A 8 4.36 9.47 6.20
C LYS A 8 4.78 8.85 4.88
N ASN A 9 4.58 9.59 3.80
CA ASN A 9 5.10 9.24 2.48
C ASN A 9 6.63 9.44 2.42
N VAL A 10 7.23 9.12 1.27
CA VAL A 10 8.68 9.23 1.05
C VAL A 10 9.24 10.66 1.12
N PHE A 11 8.38 11.68 1.10
CA PHE A 11 8.73 13.09 1.24
C PHE A 11 8.62 13.59 2.70
N GLY A 12 8.17 12.73 3.62
CA GLY A 12 7.96 13.08 5.03
C GLY A 12 6.62 13.77 5.32
N GLU A 13 5.72 13.79 4.34
CA GLU A 13 4.36 14.35 4.42
C GLU A 13 3.34 13.23 4.75
N GLU A 14 2.09 13.57 5.03
CA GLU A 14 1.04 12.57 5.27
C GLU A 14 0.82 11.67 4.04
N ILE A 15 0.61 10.36 4.24
CA ILE A 15 0.30 9.45 3.13
C ILE A 15 -1.05 9.80 2.51
N GLU A 16 -1.07 9.88 1.18
CA GLU A 16 -2.28 10.06 0.38
C GLU A 16 -2.94 8.70 0.06
N THR A 17 -4.24 8.74 -0.25
CA THR A 17 -4.98 7.55 -0.68
C THR A 17 -4.38 6.96 -1.95
N CYS A 18 -4.11 5.65 -1.95
CA CYS A 18 -3.60 4.95 -3.11
C CYS A 18 -4.73 4.52 -4.06
N CYS A 19 -5.79 3.86 -3.55
CA CYS A 19 -6.94 3.46 -4.35
C CYS A 19 -8.16 3.10 -3.49
N GLU A 20 -9.35 3.58 -3.89
CA GLU A 20 -10.62 3.30 -3.20
C GLU A 20 -11.56 2.38 -4.01
N SER A 21 -11.30 2.20 -5.32
CA SER A 21 -12.13 1.38 -6.19
C SER A 21 -11.28 0.71 -7.27
N PRO A 22 -10.84 -0.54 -7.05
CA PRO A 22 -11.05 -1.36 -5.85
C PRO A 22 -10.29 -0.82 -4.61
N ILE A 23 -10.82 -1.03 -3.41
CA ILE A 23 -10.15 -0.61 -2.17
C ILE A 23 -8.86 -1.41 -1.96
N THR A 24 -7.74 -0.71 -1.74
CA THR A 24 -6.40 -1.30 -1.55
C THR A 24 -5.92 -1.21 -0.10
N GLY A 25 -4.64 -1.53 0.14
CA GLY A 25 -3.98 -1.46 1.44
C GLY A 25 -4.08 -2.75 2.24
N PHE A 26 -3.04 -3.08 3.03
CA PHE A 26 -3.04 -4.27 3.90
C PHE A 26 -4.24 -4.27 4.86
N PHE A 27 -4.52 -3.11 5.49
CA PHE A 27 -5.67 -2.90 6.35
C PHE A 27 -7.00 -2.68 5.62
N ARG A 28 -7.01 -2.69 4.27
CA ARG A 28 -8.18 -2.40 3.42
C ARG A 28 -8.82 -1.04 3.70
N ASP A 29 -7.98 -0.02 3.91
CA ASP A 29 -8.37 1.37 4.16
C ASP A 29 -8.13 2.30 2.95
N GLY A 30 -7.56 1.78 1.85
CA GLY A 30 -7.21 2.54 0.66
C GLY A 30 -5.80 3.13 0.66
N PHE A 31 -5.04 2.97 1.74
CA PHE A 31 -3.70 3.52 1.92
C PHE A 31 -2.64 2.41 1.94
N CYS A 32 -1.39 2.75 1.60
CA CYS A 32 -0.25 1.83 1.75
C CYS A 32 0.32 1.86 3.19
N HIS A 33 -0.56 1.87 4.19
CA HIS A 33 -0.19 1.79 5.59
C HIS A 33 0.32 0.39 5.94
N THR A 34 1.28 0.33 6.87
CA THR A 34 1.86 -0.92 7.36
C THR A 34 2.09 -0.87 8.87
N ASP A 35 2.26 -2.01 9.52
CA ASP A 35 2.76 -2.13 10.90
C ASP A 35 3.54 -3.44 11.04
N ASP A 36 3.94 -3.79 12.26
CA ASP A 36 4.72 -5.01 12.52
C ASP A 36 3.97 -6.32 12.18
N THR A 37 2.67 -6.27 11.86
CA THR A 37 1.85 -7.43 11.47
C THR A 37 1.81 -7.66 9.95
N ASP A 38 2.19 -6.67 9.15
CA ASP A 38 2.27 -6.77 7.70
C ASP A 38 3.64 -7.31 7.25
N GLU A 39 3.82 -8.62 7.36
CA GLU A 39 5.07 -9.30 6.96
C GLU A 39 5.43 -9.10 5.47
N GLY A 40 4.44 -8.76 4.62
CA GLY A 40 4.62 -8.48 3.20
C GLY A 40 5.02 -7.03 2.90
N VAL A 41 4.93 -6.13 3.88
CA VAL A 41 5.32 -4.72 3.81
C VAL A 41 4.72 -3.99 2.59
N HIS A 42 3.39 -3.97 2.50
CA HIS A 42 2.60 -3.41 1.41
C HIS A 42 2.60 -1.86 1.37
N THR A 43 3.79 -1.27 1.33
CA THR A 43 4.06 0.18 1.50
C THR A 43 4.22 0.95 0.19
N ILE A 44 4.22 0.27 -0.96
CA ILE A 44 4.44 0.91 -2.27
C ILE A 44 3.11 1.02 -3.01
N CYS A 45 2.64 2.25 -3.25
CA CYS A 45 1.53 2.51 -4.16
C CYS A 45 2.02 2.47 -5.61
N VAL A 46 1.41 1.64 -6.45
CA VAL A 46 1.85 1.42 -7.84
C VAL A 46 0.66 1.42 -8.79
N SER A 47 0.81 2.07 -9.94
CA SER A 47 -0.13 1.92 -11.06
C SER A 47 0.20 0.65 -11.83
N MET A 48 -0.72 -0.30 -11.85
CA MET A 48 -0.49 -1.60 -12.47
C MET A 48 -0.42 -1.51 -14.00
N THR A 49 0.53 -2.23 -14.57
CA THR A 49 0.64 -2.47 -16.01
C THR A 49 0.47 -3.96 -16.30
N LYS A 50 0.08 -4.29 -17.54
CA LYS A 50 -0.09 -5.69 -17.95
C LYS A 50 1.22 -6.49 -17.78
N ASP A 51 2.34 -5.91 -18.19
CA ASP A 51 3.66 -6.57 -18.13
C ASP A 51 4.07 -6.88 -16.68
N PHE A 52 3.81 -5.95 -15.74
CA PHE A 52 4.09 -6.18 -14.33
C PHE A 52 3.21 -7.28 -13.73
N LEU A 53 1.92 -7.32 -14.10
CA LEU A 53 1.00 -8.36 -13.65
C LEU A 53 1.41 -9.75 -14.17
N GLU A 54 1.81 -9.85 -15.44
CA GLU A 54 2.30 -11.10 -16.02
C GLU A 54 3.60 -11.56 -15.37
N PHE A 55 4.54 -10.62 -15.16
CA PHE A 55 5.78 -10.89 -14.44
C PHE A 55 5.53 -11.36 -13.01
N SER A 56 4.73 -10.62 -12.24
CA SER A 56 4.40 -10.93 -10.84
C SER A 56 3.85 -12.34 -10.71
N LYS A 57 2.86 -12.67 -11.55
CA LYS A 57 2.24 -13.99 -11.59
C LYS A 57 3.26 -15.10 -11.88
N SER A 58 4.21 -14.85 -12.78
CA SER A 58 5.29 -15.80 -13.09
C SER A 58 6.26 -16.04 -11.92
N LYS A 59 6.29 -15.13 -10.93
CA LYS A 59 7.10 -15.23 -9.71
C LYS A 59 6.34 -15.82 -8.52
N GLY A 60 5.08 -16.21 -8.72
CA GLY A 60 4.24 -16.79 -7.65
C GLY A 60 3.55 -15.75 -6.78
N ASN A 61 3.45 -14.51 -7.26
CA ASN A 61 2.63 -13.45 -6.67
C ASN A 61 1.41 -13.16 -7.56
#